data_AF-A0A961CAD9-F1
#
_entry.id   AF-A0A961CAD9-F1
#
_cell.length_a   1.000
_cell.length_b   1.000
_cell.length_c   1.000
_cell.angle_alpha   90.00
_cell.angle_beta   90.00
_cell.angle_gamma   90.00
#
_symmetry.space_group_name_H-M   'P 1'
#
loop_
_entity.id
_entity.type
_entity.pdbx_description
1 polymer ?
#
loop_
_entity_poly.entity_id
_entity_poly.type
_entity_poly.pdbx_seq_one_letter_code
_entity_poly.pdbx_strand_id
1 'polypeptide(L)'
;MAERDRNTRVSIRRWGRACSLFLAVALAMSVTGCSSGNAASPTSTAAIEQSSSTTTSSASTVTTTSSTTTPVSVPGGQSAEDEIITRYVAYWDARFAANSGTPNPDDPALREFATGEQLNNVIAETRANLEQGLAFRPAAQPFDIQRIKVIDVDGDHAAVQECVVSDGVVIRRATGEVVNDDVTTHNVRGDMVRVDGVWRLESAQLIQQWNGVAGCALDS
;
A
#
# COMPACT_ATOMS: atom_id res chain seq x y z
N MET A 1 16.40 13.60 -4.26
CA MET A 1 15.09 13.19 -4.79
C MET A 1 15.32 12.27 -5.97
N ALA A 2 15.61 11.03 -5.63
CA ALA A 2 15.65 9.90 -6.54
C ALA A 2 14.22 9.50 -6.90
N GLU A 3 13.98 9.30 -8.19
CA GLU A 3 12.77 8.73 -8.79
C GLU A 3 13.21 7.52 -9.59
N ARG A 4 12.57 6.37 -9.39
CA ARG A 4 12.92 5.12 -10.07
C ARG A 4 11.73 4.59 -10.84
N ASP A 5 11.85 4.55 -12.16
CA ASP A 5 10.91 3.89 -13.08
C ASP A 5 11.42 2.47 -13.40
N ARG A 6 10.65 1.44 -13.08
CA ARG A 6 10.98 0.06 -13.45
C ARG A 6 10.48 -0.25 -14.88
N ASN A 7 11.10 0.36 -15.89
CA ASN A 7 10.84 0.04 -17.30
C ASN A 7 11.70 -1.14 -17.78
N THR A 8 11.22 -2.38 -17.61
CA THR A 8 11.91 -3.57 -18.10
C THR A 8 11.60 -3.79 -19.59
N ARG A 9 12.49 -3.35 -20.49
CA ARG A 9 12.39 -3.66 -21.93
C ARG A 9 12.67 -5.14 -22.18
N VAL A 10 11.64 -5.98 -22.14
CA VAL A 10 11.70 -7.31 -22.75
C VAL A 10 11.20 -7.18 -24.18
N SER A 11 12.14 -7.14 -25.12
CA SER A 11 11.88 -7.13 -26.56
C SER A 11 11.46 -8.52 -27.03
N ILE A 12 10.16 -8.82 -26.99
CA ILE A 12 9.60 -9.98 -27.68
C ILE A 12 9.22 -9.59 -29.10
N ARG A 13 10.01 -10.12 -30.03
CA ARG A 13 9.85 -10.00 -31.47
C ARG A 13 9.09 -11.24 -31.98
N ARG A 14 8.20 -11.02 -32.97
CA ARG A 14 7.52 -12.02 -33.85
C ARG A 14 6.27 -12.67 -33.23
N TRP A 15 5.22 -13.00 -33.96
CA TRP A 15 4.92 -12.99 -35.40
C TRP A 15 3.40 -13.03 -35.56
N GLY A 16 2.89 -12.49 -36.66
CA GLY A 16 1.45 -12.32 -36.86
C GLY A 16 0.65 -13.61 -37.03
N ARG A 17 -0.65 -13.50 -36.77
CA ARG A 17 -1.74 -13.96 -37.66
C ARG A 17 -3.07 -13.38 -37.17
N ALA A 18 -3.74 -12.71 -38.10
CA ALA A 18 -5.10 -12.22 -37.97
C ALA A 18 -6.11 -13.38 -37.96
N CYS A 19 -7.23 -13.20 -37.25
CA CYS A 19 -8.55 -13.67 -37.67
C CYS A 19 -9.63 -12.92 -36.87
N SER A 20 -10.32 -12.02 -37.55
CA SER A 20 -11.56 -11.39 -37.11
C SER A 20 -12.64 -12.43 -36.82
N LEU A 21 -13.60 -12.11 -35.93
CA LEU A 21 -15.02 -12.23 -36.21
C LEU A 21 -15.88 -11.53 -35.14
N PHE A 22 -16.85 -10.78 -35.66
CA PHE A 22 -17.89 -10.04 -34.99
C PHE A 22 -18.90 -10.97 -34.29
N LEU A 23 -19.47 -10.54 -33.17
CA LEU A 23 -20.93 -10.63 -32.96
C LEU A 23 -21.40 -9.62 -31.89
N ALA A 24 -22.32 -8.76 -32.30
CA ALA A 24 -23.08 -7.86 -31.44
C ALA A 24 -24.43 -8.52 -31.10
N VAL A 25 -24.87 -8.43 -29.84
CA VAL A 25 -26.30 -8.45 -29.48
C VAL A 25 -26.51 -7.55 -28.25
N ALA A 26 -27.45 -6.61 -28.41
CA ALA A 26 -27.96 -5.68 -27.41
C ALA A 26 -29.27 -6.18 -26.80
N LEU A 27 -29.60 -5.68 -25.59
CA LEU A 27 -30.90 -5.56 -24.86
C LEU A 27 -30.70 -5.97 -23.38
N ALA A 28 -31.32 -5.40 -22.35
CA ALA A 28 -32.30 -4.33 -22.19
C ALA A 28 -32.28 -3.88 -20.71
N MET A 29 -32.77 -2.66 -20.48
CA MET A 29 -32.92 -1.99 -19.19
C MET A 29 -33.95 -2.66 -18.25
N SER A 30 -33.77 -2.50 -16.93
CA SER A 30 -34.88 -2.14 -16.03
C SER A 30 -34.37 -1.45 -14.77
N VAL A 31 -35.12 -0.41 -14.39
CA VAL A 31 -34.91 0.52 -13.28
C VAL A 31 -36.02 0.25 -12.27
N THR A 32 -35.75 0.15 -10.97
CA THR A 32 -36.60 0.69 -9.86
C THR A 32 -36.05 0.31 -8.49
N GLY A 33 -36.09 1.25 -7.54
CA GLY A 33 -35.99 0.92 -6.12
C GLY A 33 -35.42 1.99 -5.18
N CYS A 34 -35.91 3.23 -5.21
CA CYS A 34 -35.75 4.13 -4.07
C CYS A 34 -36.72 3.74 -2.95
N SER A 35 -36.24 3.67 -1.70
CA SER A 35 -37.09 3.91 -0.54
C SER A 35 -36.28 4.62 0.55
N SER A 36 -36.66 5.88 0.76
CA SER A 36 -36.22 6.81 1.78
C SER A 36 -37.01 6.57 3.08
N GLY A 37 -36.43 6.87 4.26
CA GLY A 37 -37.24 6.85 5.49
C GLY A 37 -36.52 7.13 6.80
N ASN A 38 -36.20 8.42 7.03
CA ASN A 38 -36.21 9.19 8.28
C ASN A 38 -35.98 8.54 9.68
N ALA A 39 -34.96 9.10 10.34
CA ALA A 39 -34.99 9.83 11.61
C ALA A 39 -35.70 9.20 12.84
N ALA A 40 -34.89 8.93 13.87
CA ALA A 40 -35.25 9.20 15.25
C ALA A 40 -33.97 9.38 16.10
N SER A 41 -33.63 10.64 16.40
CA SER A 41 -32.99 10.96 17.68
C SER A 41 -34.10 11.18 18.70
N PRO A 42 -33.91 10.69 19.94
CA PRO A 42 -34.23 11.53 21.08
C PRO A 42 -33.05 11.62 22.05
N THR A 43 -32.61 12.87 22.21
CA THR A 43 -32.34 13.55 23.47
C THR A 43 -32.40 12.70 24.74
N SER A 44 -31.27 12.63 25.45
CA SER A 44 -31.27 12.58 26.91
C SER A 44 -30.50 13.78 27.47
N THR A 45 -31.27 14.59 28.19
CA THR A 45 -30.88 15.76 28.98
C THR A 45 -30.20 15.33 30.29
N ALA A 46 -29.05 15.93 30.60
CA ALA A 46 -28.58 16.31 31.94
C ALA A 46 -27.34 17.22 31.74
N ALA A 47 -27.37 18.54 31.89
CA ALA A 47 -27.65 19.37 33.06
C ALA A 47 -26.55 19.32 34.15
N ILE A 48 -25.71 20.37 34.10
CA ILE A 48 -25.08 21.13 35.22
C ILE A 48 -23.93 20.41 35.97
N GLU A 49 -22.70 20.90 35.84
CA GLU A 49 -22.09 21.73 36.90
C GLU A 49 -20.75 22.36 36.49
N GLN A 50 -20.74 23.67 36.70
CA GLN A 50 -19.63 24.60 36.65
C GLN A 50 -18.74 24.34 37.87
N SER A 51 -17.45 24.13 37.66
CA SER A 51 -16.46 24.30 38.72
C SER A 51 -15.15 24.80 38.12
N SER A 52 -15.02 26.13 38.14
CA SER A 52 -13.75 26.82 38.12
C SER A 52 -12.95 26.39 39.35
N SER A 53 -11.75 25.87 39.16
CA SER A 53 -10.72 25.86 40.18
C SER A 53 -9.41 26.35 39.58
N THR A 54 -9.09 27.58 39.94
CA THR A 54 -7.78 28.20 39.78
C THR A 54 -6.82 27.56 40.78
N THR A 55 -5.77 26.91 40.29
CA THR A 55 -4.60 26.56 41.10
C THR A 55 -3.35 27.15 40.46
N THR A 56 -2.81 28.13 41.18
CA THR A 56 -1.53 28.80 40.97
C THR A 56 -0.39 28.00 41.64
N SER A 57 0.81 28.12 41.08
CA SER A 57 2.13 27.65 41.59
C SER A 57 2.41 26.15 41.38
N SER A 58 3.59 25.70 40.96
CA SER A 58 4.95 26.24 41.08
C SER A 58 5.80 25.81 39.89
N ALA A 59 6.64 26.74 39.42
CA ALA A 59 7.72 26.47 38.49
C ALA A 59 8.71 25.46 39.11
N SER A 60 8.83 24.29 38.48
CA SER A 60 9.93 23.35 38.75
C SER A 60 10.94 23.49 37.63
N THR A 61 12.12 23.99 37.97
CA THR A 61 13.29 24.08 37.10
C THR A 61 13.78 22.67 36.82
N VAL A 62 13.39 22.11 35.67
CA VAL A 62 13.98 20.86 35.17
C VAL A 62 15.28 21.22 34.48
N THR A 63 16.39 20.69 34.99
CA THR A 63 17.71 20.83 34.40
C THR A 63 17.74 20.09 33.07
N THR A 64 17.63 20.83 31.97
CA THR A 64 17.78 20.30 30.60
C THR A 64 19.24 19.93 30.39
N THR A 65 19.59 18.65 30.55
CA THR A 65 20.86 18.12 30.06
C THR A 65 20.79 18.07 28.54
N SER A 66 21.27 19.14 27.89
CA SER A 66 21.50 19.17 26.45
C SER A 66 22.53 18.10 26.10
N SER A 67 22.05 16.92 25.73
CA SER A 67 22.87 15.93 25.04
C SER A 67 23.08 16.47 23.63
N THR A 68 24.25 17.05 23.39
CA THR A 68 24.71 17.39 22.04
C THR A 68 24.88 16.10 21.26
N THR A 69 23.81 15.64 20.61
CA THR A 69 23.90 14.67 19.52
C THR A 69 24.61 15.36 18.38
N THR A 70 25.88 15.00 18.19
CA THR A 70 26.64 15.35 17.00
C THR A 70 25.85 14.81 15.81
N PRO A 71 25.42 15.63 14.84
CA PRO A 71 24.82 15.09 13.63
C PRO A 71 25.90 14.28 12.93
N VAL A 72 25.73 12.96 12.92
CA VAL A 72 26.47 12.08 12.01
C VAL A 72 25.93 12.42 10.63
N SER A 73 26.56 13.38 9.97
CA SER A 73 26.32 13.65 8.56
C SER A 73 26.79 12.45 7.78
N VAL A 74 25.88 11.51 7.50
CA VAL A 74 26.11 10.45 6.52
C VAL A 74 26.22 11.14 5.15
N PRO A 75 27.39 11.10 4.48
CA PRO A 75 27.48 11.55 3.12
C PRO A 75 26.86 10.45 2.24
N GLY A 76 25.55 10.53 1.94
CA GLY A 76 24.90 9.41 1.29
C GLY A 76 23.43 9.56 0.88
N GLY A 77 22.92 10.79 0.68
CA GLY A 77 21.49 11.01 0.40
C GLY A 77 20.93 10.15 -0.75
N GLN A 78 21.65 10.06 -1.88
CA GLN A 78 21.22 9.21 -3.01
C GLN A 78 21.29 7.71 -2.70
N SER A 79 22.34 7.24 -2.02
CA SER A 79 22.45 5.83 -1.65
C SER A 79 21.42 5.41 -0.59
N ALA A 80 21.04 6.31 0.32
CA ALA A 80 20.02 6.07 1.31
C ALA A 80 18.62 6.04 0.68
N GLU A 81 18.31 7.00 -0.21
CA GLU A 81 17.06 7.01 -0.98
C GLU A 81 16.92 5.72 -1.82
N ASP A 82 17.99 5.29 -2.49
CA ASP A 82 18.01 4.04 -3.27
C ASP A 82 17.82 2.78 -2.41
N GLU A 83 18.41 2.75 -1.21
CA GLU A 83 18.20 1.66 -0.23
C GLU A 83 16.74 1.59 0.18
N ILE A 84 16.14 2.73 0.56
CA ILE A 84 14.73 2.83 0.97
C ILE A 84 13.80 2.33 -0.14
N ILE A 85 13.97 2.83 -1.37
CA ILE A 85 13.16 2.42 -2.53
C ILE A 85 13.33 0.91 -2.77
N THR A 86 14.56 0.40 -2.73
CA THR A 86 14.83 -1.02 -2.97
C THR A 86 14.13 -1.90 -1.92
N ARG A 87 14.17 -1.50 -0.65
CA ARG A 87 13.53 -2.24 0.45
C ARG A 87 12.00 -2.15 0.40
N TYR A 88 11.47 -0.98 0.04
CA TYR A 88 10.03 -0.78 -0.17
C TYR A 88 9.48 -1.66 -1.30
N VAL A 89 10.16 -1.71 -2.45
CA VAL A 89 9.74 -2.59 -3.55
C VAL A 89 9.86 -4.07 -3.18
N ALA A 90 10.93 -4.45 -2.48
CA ALA A 90 11.13 -5.82 -2.05
C ALA A 90 10.04 -6.31 -1.09
N TYR A 91 9.43 -5.41 -0.30
CA TYR A 91 8.22 -5.75 0.47
C TYR A 91 7.05 -6.17 -0.43
N TRP A 92 6.75 -5.42 -1.50
CA TRP A 92 5.66 -5.75 -2.41
C TRP A 92 5.92 -7.06 -3.16
N ASP A 93 7.17 -7.27 -3.60
CA ASP A 93 7.61 -8.52 -4.22
C ASP A 93 7.44 -9.71 -3.23
N ALA A 94 7.81 -9.54 -1.95
CA ALA A 94 7.65 -10.54 -0.90
C ALA A 94 6.18 -10.84 -0.60
N ARG A 95 5.31 -9.81 -0.49
CA ARG A 95 3.86 -9.99 -0.34
C ARG A 95 3.27 -10.78 -1.49
N PHE A 96 3.66 -10.46 -2.72
CA PHE A 96 3.18 -11.15 -3.91
C PHE A 96 3.61 -12.63 -3.91
N ALA A 97 4.89 -12.90 -3.62
CA ALA A 97 5.43 -14.24 -3.54
C ALA A 97 4.74 -15.08 -2.45
N ALA A 98 4.57 -14.51 -1.24
CA ALA A 98 3.92 -15.17 -0.11
C ALA A 98 2.43 -15.48 -0.36
N ASN A 99 1.78 -14.79 -1.30
CA ASN A 99 0.40 -15.05 -1.70
C ASN A 99 0.26 -15.87 -2.99
N SER A 100 1.37 -16.21 -3.65
CA SER A 100 1.34 -16.98 -4.90
C SER A 100 1.34 -18.48 -4.66
N GLY A 101 0.67 -19.25 -5.52
CA GLY A 101 0.62 -20.72 -5.42
C GLY A 101 -0.12 -21.20 -4.18
N THR A 102 0.61 -21.53 -3.10
CA THR A 102 0.02 -21.83 -1.79
C THR A 102 0.43 -20.73 -0.82
N PRO A 103 -0.50 -19.84 -0.41
CA PRO A 103 -0.15 -18.73 0.45
C PRO A 103 0.54 -19.18 1.74
N ASN A 104 1.60 -18.50 2.13
CA ASN A 104 2.43 -18.83 3.29
C ASN A 104 2.53 -17.63 4.24
N PRO A 105 1.68 -17.54 5.29
CA PRO A 105 1.73 -16.44 6.25
C PRO A 105 2.99 -16.44 7.12
N ASP A 106 3.76 -17.53 7.12
CA ASP A 106 5.00 -17.67 7.88
C ASP A 106 6.26 -17.49 7.02
N ASP A 107 6.11 -17.02 5.77
CA ASP A 107 7.25 -16.74 4.90
C ASP A 107 8.21 -15.74 5.58
N PRO A 108 9.50 -16.09 5.73
CA PRO A 108 10.46 -15.23 6.42
C PRO A 108 10.67 -13.88 5.72
N ALA A 109 10.45 -13.79 4.41
CA ALA A 109 10.60 -12.55 3.66
C ALA A 109 9.62 -11.47 4.14
N LEU A 110 8.43 -11.85 4.63
CA LEU A 110 7.47 -10.89 5.20
C LEU A 110 8.09 -10.13 6.39
N ARG A 111 8.77 -10.86 7.28
CA ARG A 111 9.45 -10.28 8.47
C ARG A 111 10.76 -9.60 8.11
N GLU A 112 11.36 -9.98 6.99
CA GLU A 112 12.54 -9.31 6.47
C GLU A 112 12.21 -7.89 6.03
N PHE A 113 11.10 -7.68 5.30
CA PHE A 113 10.78 -6.41 4.65
C PHE A 113 9.70 -5.56 5.33
N ALA A 114 8.89 -6.13 6.23
CA ALA A 114 7.90 -5.40 7.00
C ALA A 114 8.08 -5.55 8.51
N THR A 115 7.53 -4.58 9.24
CA THR A 115 7.44 -4.57 10.70
C THR A 115 6.11 -3.96 11.13
N GLY A 116 5.87 -3.87 12.44
CA GLY A 116 4.74 -3.13 13.00
C GLY A 116 3.38 -3.55 12.45
N GLU A 117 2.56 -2.56 12.13
CA GLU A 117 1.20 -2.76 11.60
C GLU A 117 1.24 -3.47 10.25
N GLN A 118 2.13 -3.05 9.35
CA GLN A 118 2.18 -3.62 8.01
C GLN A 118 2.49 -5.12 8.00
N LEU A 119 3.39 -5.56 8.88
CA LEU A 119 3.69 -6.98 9.04
C LEU A 119 2.44 -7.76 9.51
N ASN A 120 1.68 -7.23 10.45
CA ASN A 120 0.45 -7.86 10.92
C ASN A 120 -0.60 -7.94 9.81
N ASN A 121 -0.76 -6.86 9.03
CA ASN A 121 -1.72 -6.78 7.93
C ASN A 121 -1.40 -7.80 6.83
N VAL A 122 -0.14 -7.90 6.40
CA VAL A 122 0.24 -8.86 5.36
C VAL A 122 0.11 -10.30 5.83
N ILE A 123 0.47 -10.61 7.08
CA ILE A 123 0.28 -11.95 7.65
C ILE A 123 -1.21 -12.32 7.69
N ALA A 124 -2.07 -11.37 8.08
CA ALA A 124 -3.52 -11.57 8.14
C ALA A 124 -4.11 -11.79 6.75
N GLU A 125 -3.72 -10.99 5.76
CA GLU A 125 -4.13 -11.16 4.36
C GLU A 125 -3.71 -12.53 3.82
N THR A 126 -2.43 -12.88 3.98
CA THR A 126 -1.90 -14.16 3.46
C THR A 126 -2.57 -15.35 4.12
N ARG A 127 -2.87 -15.28 5.42
CA ARG A 127 -3.64 -16.31 6.12
C ARG A 127 -5.08 -16.41 5.60
N ALA A 128 -5.76 -15.28 5.41
CA ALA A 128 -7.12 -15.26 4.86
C ALA A 128 -7.16 -15.87 3.45
N ASN A 129 -6.20 -15.54 2.59
CA ASN A 129 -6.08 -16.14 1.27
C ASN A 129 -5.83 -17.64 1.33
N LEU A 130 -4.98 -18.12 2.25
CA LEU A 130 -4.75 -19.55 2.47
C LEU A 130 -6.05 -20.27 2.83
N GLU A 131 -6.78 -19.74 3.82
CA GLU A 131 -8.02 -20.32 4.35
C GLU A 131 -9.15 -20.33 3.31
N GLN A 132 -9.24 -19.28 2.49
CA GLN A 132 -10.23 -19.15 1.42
C GLN A 132 -9.85 -19.92 0.14
N GLY A 133 -8.65 -20.52 0.10
CA GLY A 133 -8.15 -21.20 -1.09
C GLY A 133 -7.88 -20.26 -2.26
N LEU A 134 -7.48 -19.03 -1.98
CA LEU A 134 -7.11 -18.00 -2.95
C LEU A 134 -5.59 -17.92 -3.15
N ALA A 135 -5.15 -17.45 -4.30
CA ALA A 135 -3.75 -17.13 -4.57
C ALA A 135 -3.63 -15.99 -5.56
N PHE A 136 -2.49 -15.30 -5.54
CA PHE A 136 -2.14 -14.30 -6.53
C PHE A 136 -1.51 -14.95 -7.77
N ARG A 137 -1.69 -14.28 -8.91
CA ARG A 137 -1.08 -14.60 -10.19
C ARG A 137 -0.80 -13.28 -10.94
N PRO A 138 0.30 -13.17 -11.69
CA PRO A 138 0.52 -11.97 -12.50
C PRO A 138 -0.55 -11.85 -13.59
N ALA A 139 -0.84 -10.63 -14.03
CA ALA A 139 -1.58 -10.41 -15.25
C ALA A 139 -0.87 -11.07 -16.44
N ALA A 140 -1.64 -11.51 -17.44
CA ALA A 140 -1.06 -12.03 -18.68
C ALA A 140 -0.33 -10.94 -19.47
N GLN A 141 -0.75 -9.68 -19.32
CA GLN A 141 -0.17 -8.49 -19.92
C GLN A 141 -0.14 -7.41 -18.83
N PRO A 142 0.94 -7.34 -18.03
CA PRO A 142 1.05 -6.34 -17.00
C PRO A 142 1.23 -4.95 -17.60
N PHE A 143 0.71 -3.92 -16.92
CA PHE A 143 0.91 -2.53 -17.27
C PHE A 143 2.30 -2.03 -16.87
N ASP A 144 2.94 -2.65 -15.87
CA ASP A 144 4.30 -2.34 -15.39
C ASP A 144 4.50 -0.86 -15.01
N ILE A 145 3.46 -0.19 -14.51
CA ILE A 145 3.54 1.19 -14.02
C ILE A 145 3.69 1.18 -12.51
N GLN A 146 4.89 1.47 -12.02
CA GLN A 146 5.18 1.70 -10.61
C GLN A 146 6.23 2.80 -10.50
N ARG A 147 5.92 3.86 -9.76
CA ARG A 147 6.79 5.01 -9.53
C ARG A 147 6.82 5.32 -8.05
N ILE A 148 8.03 5.40 -7.51
CA ILE A 148 8.24 5.61 -6.08
C ILE A 148 9.16 6.81 -5.89
N LYS A 149 8.77 7.68 -4.97
CA LYS A 149 9.53 8.85 -4.55
C LYS A 149 9.73 8.78 -3.05
N VAL A 150 10.97 8.95 -2.59
CA VAL A 150 11.22 9.25 -1.18
C VAL A 150 10.85 10.71 -0.96
N ILE A 151 9.88 10.96 -0.09
CA ILE A 151 9.34 12.31 0.17
C ILE A 151 9.90 12.91 1.46
N ASP A 152 10.39 12.09 2.39
CA ASP A 152 11.02 12.54 3.64
C ASP A 152 11.96 11.47 4.19
N VAL A 153 13.05 11.90 4.85
CA VAL A 153 13.97 11.03 5.60
C VAL A 153 14.40 11.76 6.87
N ASP A 154 14.07 11.20 8.02
CA ASP A 154 14.42 11.72 9.34
C ASP A 154 15.05 10.61 10.20
N GLY A 155 16.38 10.61 10.27
CA GLY A 155 17.14 9.60 11.02
C GLY A 155 16.82 8.17 10.59
N ASP A 156 16.17 7.42 11.48
CA ASP A 156 15.76 6.02 11.28
C ASP A 156 14.33 5.88 10.74
N HIS A 157 13.70 6.98 10.31
CA HIS A 157 12.39 7.00 9.65
C HIS A 157 12.48 7.58 8.25
N ALA A 158 11.63 7.11 7.34
CA ALA A 158 11.48 7.68 6.01
C ALA A 158 10.04 7.53 5.52
N ALA A 159 9.60 8.43 4.65
CA ALA A 159 8.32 8.32 3.98
C ALA A 159 8.52 8.22 2.46
N VAL A 160 7.74 7.35 1.84
CA VAL A 160 7.69 7.18 0.39
C VAL A 160 6.28 7.43 -0.13
N GLN A 161 6.20 8.00 -1.33
CA GLN A 161 4.98 8.08 -2.12
C GLN A 161 5.12 7.15 -3.31
N GLU A 162 4.18 6.22 -3.45
CA GLU A 162 4.08 5.31 -4.58
C GLU A 162 2.85 5.62 -5.42
N CYS A 163 3.05 5.64 -6.73
CA CYS A 163 1.98 5.49 -7.70
C CYS A 163 2.15 4.15 -8.42
N VAL A 164 1.15 3.27 -8.37
CA VAL A 164 1.21 1.95 -8.98
C VAL A 164 -0.09 1.59 -9.67
N VAL A 165 0.00 0.97 -10.85
CA VAL A 165 -1.13 0.27 -11.46
C VAL A 165 -1.11 -1.16 -10.97
N SER A 166 -2.11 -1.52 -10.16
CA SER A 166 -2.35 -2.88 -9.69
C SER A 166 -3.22 -3.61 -10.71
N ASP A 167 -2.65 -4.64 -11.32
CA ASP A 167 -3.29 -5.54 -12.28
C ASP A 167 -3.13 -7.02 -11.91
N GLY A 168 -2.64 -7.30 -10.70
CA GLY A 168 -2.50 -8.65 -10.18
C GLY A 168 -3.84 -9.37 -10.11
N VAL A 169 -3.84 -10.66 -10.47
CA VAL A 169 -5.04 -11.48 -10.55
C VAL A 169 -5.16 -12.36 -9.31
N VAL A 170 -6.34 -12.38 -8.69
CA VAL A 170 -6.68 -13.33 -7.62
C VAL A 170 -7.43 -14.52 -8.22
N ILE A 171 -6.98 -15.73 -7.91
CA ILE A 171 -7.57 -16.97 -8.42
C ILE A 171 -7.97 -17.93 -7.30
N ARG A 172 -8.93 -18.82 -7.58
CA ARG A 172 -9.13 -20.03 -6.78
C ARG A 172 -8.01 -21.02 -7.06
N ARG A 173 -7.30 -21.45 -6.01
CA ARG A 173 -6.18 -22.39 -6.11
C ARG A 173 -6.57 -23.75 -6.68
N ALA A 174 -7.75 -24.25 -6.31
CA ALA A 174 -8.19 -25.59 -6.69
C ALA A 174 -8.55 -25.71 -8.18
N THR A 175 -9.06 -24.63 -8.79
CA THR A 175 -9.64 -24.66 -10.14
C THR A 175 -8.92 -23.74 -11.13
N GLY A 176 -8.18 -22.75 -10.65
CA GLY A 176 -7.60 -21.69 -11.47
C GLY A 176 -8.60 -20.62 -11.93
N GLU A 177 -9.85 -20.70 -11.46
CA GLU A 177 -10.90 -19.70 -11.73
C GLU A 177 -10.46 -18.32 -11.24
N VAL A 178 -10.66 -17.30 -12.07
CA VAL A 178 -10.40 -15.90 -11.72
C VAL A 178 -11.49 -15.40 -10.78
N VAL A 179 -11.08 -14.87 -9.63
CA VAL A 179 -11.96 -14.25 -8.63
C VAL A 179 -11.94 -12.72 -8.76
N ASN A 180 -10.77 -12.15 -9.06
CA ASN A 180 -10.61 -10.72 -9.32
C ASN A 180 -9.46 -10.51 -10.32
N ASP A 181 -9.72 -9.72 -11.36
CA ASP A 181 -8.75 -9.23 -12.35
C ASP A 181 -8.93 -7.72 -12.61
N ASP A 182 -9.46 -6.99 -11.63
CA ASP A 182 -9.68 -5.56 -11.72
C ASP A 182 -8.34 -4.82 -11.85
N VAL A 183 -8.28 -3.91 -12.82
CA VAL A 183 -7.15 -2.99 -12.96
C VAL A 183 -7.46 -1.71 -12.22
N THR A 184 -6.59 -1.29 -11.33
CA THR A 184 -6.74 -0.07 -10.52
C THR A 184 -5.43 0.68 -10.41
N THR A 185 -5.46 2.01 -10.47
CA THR A 185 -4.31 2.83 -10.06
C THR A 185 -4.43 3.16 -8.58
N HIS A 186 -3.36 2.99 -7.82
CA HIS A 186 -3.24 3.38 -6.41
C HIS A 186 -2.19 4.47 -6.23
N ASN A 187 -2.52 5.45 -5.39
CA ASN A 187 -1.58 6.36 -4.79
C ASN A 187 -1.41 5.97 -3.31
N VAL A 188 -0.23 5.47 -2.94
CA VAL A 188 0.04 4.86 -1.63
C VAL A 188 1.14 5.64 -0.92
N ARG A 189 0.93 5.97 0.35
CA ARG A 189 1.97 6.47 1.24
C ARG A 189 2.53 5.30 2.05
N GLY A 190 3.84 5.08 1.98
CA GLY A 190 4.55 4.13 2.81
C GLY A 190 5.40 4.84 3.86
N ASP A 191 5.30 4.44 5.12
CA ASP A 191 6.20 4.90 6.17
C ASP A 191 7.17 3.74 6.53
N MET A 192 8.46 4.03 6.45
CA MET A 192 9.57 3.10 6.61
C MET A 192 10.30 3.40 7.92
N VAL A 193 10.76 2.36 8.61
CA VAL A 193 11.58 2.46 9.81
C VAL A 193 12.80 1.55 9.73
N ARG A 194 13.93 2.00 10.24
CA ARG A 194 15.17 1.23 10.31
C ARG A 194 15.18 0.41 11.59
N VAL A 195 15.14 -0.92 11.46
CA VAL A 195 15.21 -1.87 12.59
C VAL A 195 16.52 -2.65 12.45
N ASP A 196 17.36 -2.59 13.49
CA ASP A 196 18.68 -3.23 13.51
C ASP A 196 19.55 -2.85 12.29
N GLY A 197 19.49 -1.58 11.88
CA GLY A 197 20.23 -1.07 10.74
C GLY A 197 19.58 -1.29 9.38
N VAL A 198 18.43 -1.98 9.30
CA VAL A 198 17.79 -2.36 8.04
C VAL A 198 16.41 -1.71 7.90
N TRP A 199 16.14 -1.05 6.76
CA TRP A 199 14.81 -0.50 6.48
C TRP A 199 13.75 -1.59 6.32
N ARG A 200 12.61 -1.37 6.96
CA ARG A 200 11.39 -2.18 6.85
C ARG A 200 10.19 -1.26 6.72
N LEU A 201 9.17 -1.71 6.01
CA LEU A 201 7.90 -1.01 5.91
C LEU A 201 7.11 -1.17 7.20
N GLU A 202 6.75 -0.06 7.84
CA GLU A 202 5.96 -0.02 9.08
C GLU A 202 4.46 0.10 8.81
N SER A 203 4.08 0.94 7.84
CA SER A 203 2.70 1.10 7.37
C SER A 203 2.64 1.49 5.90
N ALA A 204 1.62 1.00 5.18
CA ALA A 204 1.25 1.47 3.86
C ALA A 204 -0.23 1.89 3.84
N GLN A 205 -0.48 3.13 3.43
CA GLN A 205 -1.80 3.74 3.43
C GLN A 205 -2.22 4.10 2.01
N LEU A 206 -3.36 3.59 1.58
CA LEU A 206 -3.98 3.98 0.32
C LEU A 206 -4.55 5.40 0.45
N ILE A 207 -3.98 6.35 -0.27
CA ILE A 207 -4.38 7.76 -0.25
C ILE A 207 -5.50 7.99 -1.27
N GLN A 208 -5.32 7.49 -2.49
CA GLN A 208 -6.28 7.61 -3.59
C GLN A 208 -6.28 6.33 -4.43
N GLN A 209 -7.44 6.01 -5.01
CA GLN A 209 -7.61 4.89 -5.93
C GLN A 209 -8.47 5.32 -7.12
N TRP A 210 -8.13 4.81 -8.29
CA TRP A 210 -8.90 4.99 -9.53
C TRP A 210 -9.09 3.67 -10.25
N ASN A 211 -10.20 3.54 -10.98
CA ASN A 211 -10.44 2.39 -11.85
C ASN A 211 -9.63 2.53 -13.15
N GLY A 212 -9.01 1.43 -13.57
CA GLY A 212 -8.14 1.37 -14.74
C GLY A 212 -6.82 2.14 -14.57
N VAL A 213 -6.12 2.33 -15.68
CA VAL A 213 -4.92 3.18 -15.75
C VAL A 213 -5.35 4.64 -15.76
N ALA A 214 -5.32 5.26 -14.59
CA ALA A 214 -5.79 6.63 -14.38
C ALA A 214 -5.01 7.36 -13.28
N GLY A 215 -5.41 8.59 -12.98
CA GLY A 215 -4.88 9.37 -11.86
C GLY A 215 -3.37 9.57 -11.95
N CYS A 216 -2.68 9.28 -10.85
CA CYS A 216 -1.23 9.46 -10.76
C CYS A 216 -0.44 8.65 -11.80
N ALA A 217 -1.02 7.66 -12.49
CA ALA A 217 -0.36 6.89 -13.55
C ALA A 217 -0.22 7.69 -14.87
N LEU A 218 -1.00 8.76 -15.03
CA LEU A 218 -0.99 9.62 -16.23
C LEU A 218 -0.13 10.86 -16.06
N ASP A 219 0.27 11.18 -14.84
CA ASP A 219 1.19 12.29 -14.57
C ASP A 219 2.55 11.95 -15.20
N SER A 220 3.20 12.92 -15.83
CA SER A 220 4.49 12.75 -16.54
C SER A 220 5.60 13.50 -15.85
#